data_AF-A0A9Q3CUW0-F1
#
_entry.id   AF-A0A9Q3CUW0-F1
#
_cell.length_a   1.000
_cell.length_b   1.000
_cell.length_c   1.000
_cell.angle_alpha   90.00
_cell.angle_beta   90.00
_cell.angle_gamma   90.00
#
_symmetry.space_group_name_H-M   'P 1'
#
loop_
_entity.id
_entity.type
_entity.pdbx_description
1 polymer ?
#
loop_
_entity_poly.entity_id
_entity_poly.type
_entity_poly.pdbx_seq_one_letter_code
_entity_poly.pdbx_strand_id
1 'polypeptide(L)'
;MDWVTALPPSGDKGYNSTLVISDRYRKTPIFLTGDKEDTSMDTALLLWNRVIPHIGLFKNTVSDRDPKFTSALFTNLHRFFVTK
;
A
#
# COMPACT_ATOMS: atom_id res chain seq x y z
N MET A 1 -1.61 -6.29 3.46
CA MET A 1 -0.70 -5.34 2.81
C MET A 1 0.51 -5.26 3.67
N ASP A 2 1.69 -5.30 3.08
CA ASP A 2 2.94 -5.33 3.82
C ASP A 2 4.05 -4.65 3.01
N TRP A 3 4.95 -3.94 3.69
CA TRP A 3 6.10 -3.30 3.06
C TRP A 3 7.31 -4.21 3.19
N VAL A 4 7.80 -4.70 2.04
CA VAL A 4 9.11 -5.35 1.99
C VAL A 4 10.15 -4.27 1.81
N THR A 5 10.92 -4.00 2.87
CA THR A 5 11.98 -2.98 2.90
C THR A 5 13.36 -3.61 2.75
N ALA A 6 14.40 -2.76 2.68
CA ALA A 6 15.81 -3.17 2.58
C ALA A 6 16.14 -4.00 1.32
N LEU A 7 15.43 -3.75 0.22
CA LEU A 7 15.79 -4.28 -1.09
C LEU A 7 17.00 -3.51 -1.65
N PRO A 8 17.86 -4.15 -2.44
CA PRO A 8 18.91 -3.43 -3.15
C PRO A 8 18.29 -2.35 -4.05
N PRO A 9 18.79 -1.10 -3.99
CA PRO A 9 18.23 0.01 -4.75
C PRO A 9 18.27 -0.32 -6.23
N SER A 10 17.11 -0.19 -6.89
CA SER A 10 16.92 -0.65 -8.27
C SER A 10 16.15 0.36 -9.13
N GLY A 11 16.48 0.40 -10.42
CA GLY A 11 15.89 1.31 -11.42
C GLY A 11 16.40 2.75 -11.31
N ASP A 12 15.96 3.61 -12.23
CA ASP A 12 16.45 5.00 -12.34
C ASP A 12 16.20 5.85 -11.09
N LYS A 13 15.14 5.51 -10.33
CA LYS A 13 14.77 6.18 -9.08
C LYS A 13 15.38 5.54 -7.83
N GLY A 14 16.11 4.42 -7.97
CA GLY A 14 16.79 3.76 -6.85
C GLY A 14 15.85 3.21 -5.78
N TYR A 15 14.64 2.79 -6.14
CA TYR A 15 13.66 2.26 -5.19
C TYR A 15 14.24 1.08 -4.40
N ASN A 16 14.07 1.11 -3.09
CA ASN A 16 14.67 0.19 -2.12
C ASN A 16 13.62 -0.59 -1.32
N SER A 17 12.33 -0.44 -1.67
CA SER A 17 11.23 -1.12 -1.01
C SER A 17 10.10 -1.45 -1.98
N THR A 18 9.23 -2.37 -1.60
CA THR A 18 8.07 -2.76 -2.38
C THR A 18 6.88 -3.01 -1.48
N LEU A 19 5.76 -2.35 -1.78
CA LEU A 19 4.47 -2.62 -1.16
C LEU A 19 3.86 -3.85 -1.83
N VAL A 20 3.59 -4.87 -1.01
CA VAL A 20 2.96 -6.11 -1.43
C VAL A 20 1.52 -6.13 -0.97
N ILE A 21 0.61 -6.33 -1.93
CA ILE A 21 -0.83 -6.43 -1.68
C ILE A 21 -1.28 -7.80 -2.14
N SER A 22 -1.59 -8.65 -1.18
CA SER A 22 -2.28 -9.92 -1.43
C SER A 22 -3.78 -9.68 -1.31
N ASP A 23 -4.49 -9.83 -2.42
CA ASP A 23 -5.94 -9.92 -2.44
C ASP A 23 -6.34 -11.38 -2.13
N ARG A 24 -7.26 -11.59 -1.19
CA ARG A 24 -7.69 -12.95 -0.82
C ARG A 24 -8.58 -13.59 -1.89
N TYR A 25 -9.21 -12.79 -2.75
CA TYR A 25 -10.07 -13.28 -3.82
C TYR A 25 -9.27 -13.55 -5.10
N ARG A 26 -8.33 -12.67 -5.44
CA ARG A 26 -7.43 -12.85 -6.57
C ARG A 26 -6.20 -13.65 -6.14
N LYS A 27 -5.88 -14.73 -6.86
CA LYS A 27 -4.67 -15.54 -6.62
C LYS A 27 -3.36 -14.84 -7.02
N THR A 28 -3.40 -13.55 -7.34
CA THR A 28 -2.25 -12.80 -7.84
C THR A 28 -1.94 -11.62 -6.91
N PRO A 29 -0.76 -11.57 -6.29
CA PRO A 29 -0.33 -10.42 -5.52
C PRO A 29 0.00 -9.23 -6.44
N ILE A 30 -0.24 -8.02 -5.95
CA ILE A 30 0.14 -6.77 -6.59
C ILE A 30 1.42 -6.27 -5.90
N PHE A 31 2.39 -5.89 -6.71
CA PHE A 31 3.66 -5.31 -6.26
C PHE A 31 3.75 -3.87 -6.72
N LEU A 32 4.00 -2.95 -5.79
CA LEU A 32 4.24 -1.54 -6.09
C LEU A 32 5.62 -1.15 -5.56
N THR A 33 6.43 -0.55 -6.42
CA THR A 33 7.76 -0.04 -6.06
C THR A 33 7.63 1.24 -5.24
N GLY A 34 8.43 1.38 -4.19
CA GLY A 34 8.49 2.59 -3.38
C GLY A 34 9.83 2.74 -2.65
N ASP A 35 9.91 3.73 -1.78
CA ASP A 35 11.04 3.93 -0.88
C ASP A 35 10.67 3.58 0.57
N LYS A 36 11.63 3.06 1.33
CA LYS A 36 11.48 2.85 2.78
C LYS A 36 11.05 4.14 3.49
N GLU A 37 11.43 5.31 2.96
CA GLU A 37 11.10 6.62 3.52
C GLU A 37 9.75 7.18 3.05
N ASP A 38 9.02 6.46 2.19
CA ASP A 38 7.69 6.89 1.72
C ASP A 38 6.76 7.14 2.91
N THR A 39 6.08 8.29 2.91
CA THR A 39 5.16 8.66 3.99
C THR A 39 3.84 7.90 3.86
N SER A 40 2.97 8.02 4.87
CA SER A 40 1.61 7.47 4.77
C SER A 40 0.79 8.12 3.65
N MET A 41 1.07 9.38 3.31
CA MET A 41 0.39 10.07 2.20
C MET A 41 0.86 9.52 0.85
N ASP A 42 2.17 9.31 0.69
CA ASP A 42 2.72 8.72 -0.53
C ASP A 42 2.16 7.32 -0.75
N THR A 43 2.08 6.52 0.32
CA THR A 43 1.46 5.18 0.29
C THR A 43 -0.01 5.26 -0.11
N ALA A 44 -0.78 6.21 0.44
CA ALA A 44 -2.18 6.40 0.11
C ALA A 44 -2.39 6.81 -1.36
N LEU A 45 -1.56 7.73 -1.87
CA LEU A 45 -1.58 8.16 -3.27
C LEU A 45 -1.18 7.03 -4.21
N LEU A 46 -0.19 6.22 -3.82
CA LEU A 46 0.24 5.05 -4.58
C LEU A 46 -0.91 4.06 -4.73
N LEU A 47 -1.62 3.74 -3.64
CA LEU A 47 -2.81 2.89 -3.68
C LEU A 47 -3.93 3.49 -4.53
N TRP A 48 -4.26 4.78 -4.31
CA TRP A 48 -5.33 5.46 -5.01
C TRP A 48 -5.12 5.51 -6.52
N ASN A 49 -3.88 5.77 -6.96
CA ASN A 49 -3.58 5.95 -8.38
C ASN A 49 -3.29 4.63 -9.09
N ARG A 50 -2.70 3.63 -8.41
CA ARG A 50 -2.18 2.41 -9.06
C ARG A 50 -2.95 1.14 -8.73
N VAL A 51 -3.79 1.15 -7.70
CA VAL A 51 -4.48 -0.07 -7.23
C VAL A 51 -5.98 0.07 -7.35
N ILE A 52 -6.55 1.12 -6.74
CA ILE A 52 -7.99 1.37 -6.75
C ILE A 52 -8.61 1.36 -8.16
N PRO A 53 -7.99 1.90 -9.23
CA PRO A 53 -8.57 1.87 -10.57
C PRO A 53 -8.69 0.46 -11.17
N HIS A 54 -7.90 -0.51 -10.69
CA HIS A 54 -7.87 -1.87 -11.23
C HIS A 54 -8.70 -2.86 -10.43
N ILE A 55 -8.73 -2.71 -9.10
CA ILE A 55 -9.42 -3.66 -8.21
C ILE A 55 -10.65 -3.09 -7.51
N GLY A 56 -10.86 -1.78 -7.57
CA GLY A 56 -11.89 -1.07 -6.82
C GLY A 56 -11.48 -0.78 -5.37
N LEU A 57 -12.46 -0.37 -4.57
CA LEU A 57 -12.25 -0.09 -3.14
C LEU A 57 -12.11 -1.37 -2.31
N PHE A 58 -11.23 -1.32 -1.32
CA PHE A 58 -11.05 -2.42 -0.38
C PHE A 58 -12.23 -2.51 0.59
N LYS A 59 -12.86 -3.69 0.68
CA LYS A 59 -13.92 -3.94 1.68
C LYS A 59 -13.36 -4.23 3.07
N ASN A 60 -12.20 -4.87 3.14
CA ASN A 60 -11.49 -5.19 4.38
C ASN A 60 -10.00 -5.26 4.10
N THR A 61 -9.22 -4.57 4.93
CA THR A 61 -7.78 -4.46 4.78
C THR A 61 -7.09 -4.95 6.06
N VAL A 62 -6.12 -5.85 5.90
CA VAL A 62 -5.22 -6.27 6.98
C VAL A 62 -3.82 -5.82 6.60
N SER A 63 -3.20 -5.03 7.47
CA SER A 63 -1.80 -4.63 7.40
C SER A 63 -1.10 -4.98 8.71
N ASP A 64 0.22 -4.87 8.71
CA ASP A 64 1.00 -4.86 9.94
C ASP A 64 0.81 -3.55 10.72
N ARG A 65 1.58 -3.38 11.80
CA ARG A 65 1.53 -2.19 12.67
C ARG A 65 2.53 -1.11 12.23
N ASP A 66 2.88 -1.05 10.94
CA ASP A 66 3.74 0.02 10.43
C ASP A 66 3.07 1.39 10.65
N PRO A 67 3.82 2.40 11.16
CA PRO A 67 3.34 3.78 11.30
C PRO A 67 2.64 4.35 10.06
N LYS A 68 3.03 3.91 8.86
CA LYS A 68 2.42 4.30 7.58
C LYS A 68 0.96 3.89 7.50
N PHE A 69 0.60 2.71 8.00
CA PHE A 69 -0.77 2.19 7.99
C PHE A 69 -1.57 2.54 9.25
N THR A 70 -0.90 2.79 10.37
CA THR A 70 -1.57 3.25 11.60
C THR A 70 -1.77 4.77 11.65
N SER A 71 -1.32 5.51 10.63
CA SER A 71 -1.45 6.96 10.60
C SER A 71 -2.92 7.39 10.60
N ALA A 72 -3.19 8.61 11.11
CA ALA A 72 -4.53 9.18 11.11
C ALA A 72 -5.13 9.26 9.69
N LEU A 73 -4.28 9.55 8.71
CA LEU A 73 -4.66 9.59 7.30
C LEU A 73 -5.17 8.23 6.84
N PHE A 74 -4.37 7.18 7.02
CA PHE A 74 -4.71 5.85 6.53
C PHE A 74 -5.92 5.25 7.28
N THR A 75 -6.01 5.54 8.58
CA THR A 75 -7.18 5.19 9.41
C THR A 75 -8.46 5.87 8.92
N ASN A 76 -8.39 7.16 8.57
CA ASN A 76 -9.53 7.89 8.04
C ASN A 76 -9.92 7.42 6.64
N LEU A 77 -8.94 7.11 5.77
CA LEU A 77 -9.20 6.49 4.47
C LEU A 77 -9.87 5.13 4.62
N HIS A 78 -9.41 4.29 5.55
CA HIS A 78 -10.03 3.01 5.82
C HIS A 78 -11.49 3.17 6.28
N ARG A 79 -11.79 4.16 7.12
CA ARG A 79 -13.18 4.48 7.50
C ARG A 79 -14.04 4.89 6.31
N PHE A 80 -13.46 5.62 5.35
CA PHE A 80 -14.14 6.02 4.12
C PHE A 80 -14.39 4.82 3.19
N PHE A 81 -13.44 3.89 3.09
CA PHE A 81 -13.57 2.69 2.25
C PHE A 81 -14.53 1.64 2.81
N VAL A 82 -14.68 1.59 4.15
CA VAL A 82 -15.47 0.58 4.86
C VAL A 82 -16.90 1.07 5.19
N THR A 83 -17.41 2.09 4.50
CA THR A 83 -18.84 2.45 4.65
C THR A 83 -19.73 1.28 4.24
N LYS A 84 -20.58 0.88 5.19
CA LYS A 84 -21.55 -0.23 5.14
C LYS A 84 -22.42 -0.24 3.88
#